data_AF-A0A947RQZ1-F1
#
_entry.id   AF-A0A947RQZ1-F1
#
_cell.length_a   1.000
_cell.length_b   1.000
_cell.length_c   1.000
_cell.angle_alpha   90.00
_cell.angle_beta   90.00
_cell.angle_gamma   90.00
#
_symmetry.space_group_name_H-M   'P 1'
#
loop_
_entity.id
_entity.type
_entity.pdbx_description
1 polymer ?
#
loop_
_entity_poly.entity_id
_entity_poly.type
_entity_poly.pdbx_seq_one_letter_code
_entity_poly.pdbx_strand_id
1 'polypeptide(L)'
;LLEVAGRFEIAGLSGKSKEQVVGAIAGVILVEAQVAVRERTRAAPVAAPKNALIVRAQNPSGPGHDFELVASSGETPFDAGVDLHPVILIDSGGAERYVLFEHEAHQGRLGGQTACALCHHRNVPLDLATSCAQCHRDMFETTDTFSHARHETALGGRESCATCHVDADAPKSRAAAKACDDCHRPPRPDATLVRATIELPAGLAPGYLDAMHGLCLRCHLQEDAAAGEPHLGRCATCHRNRFDDKDELIRRTRSVARAGGSGGPGLEEAKGMNP
;
A
#
# COMPACT_ATOMS: atom_id res chain seq x y z
N LEU A 1 1.89 -34.50 -6.96
CA LEU A 1 3.22 -34.24 -6.37
C LEU A 1 4.19 -35.40 -6.57
N LEU A 2 3.81 -36.66 -6.30
CA LEU A 2 4.65 -37.83 -6.64
C LEU A 2 4.80 -38.08 -8.16
N GLU A 3 3.85 -37.63 -9.00
CA GLU A 3 3.95 -37.79 -10.46
C GLU A 3 4.97 -36.86 -11.15
N VAL A 4 5.29 -35.70 -10.57
CA VAL A 4 6.26 -34.75 -11.16
C VAL A 4 7.71 -35.20 -10.87
N ALA A 5 7.92 -35.96 -9.79
CA ALA A 5 9.23 -36.52 -9.45
C ALA A 5 9.64 -37.69 -10.37
N GLY A 6 8.70 -38.27 -11.13
CA GLY A 6 8.93 -39.48 -11.92
C GLY A 6 9.67 -39.30 -13.25
N ARG A 7 10.06 -38.07 -13.64
CA ARG A 7 10.65 -37.80 -14.98
C ARG A 7 12.04 -37.15 -14.98
N PHE A 8 12.66 -36.94 -13.82
CA PHE A 8 14.05 -36.49 -13.75
C PHE A 8 14.98 -37.65 -13.43
N GLU A 9 15.38 -38.42 -14.45
CA GLU A 9 16.57 -39.26 -14.33
C GLU A 9 17.80 -38.36 -14.28
N ILE A 10 18.28 -38.06 -13.08
CA ILE A 10 19.58 -37.40 -12.90
C ILE A 10 20.67 -38.45 -13.16
N ALA A 11 20.95 -38.70 -14.43
CA ALA A 11 22.01 -39.58 -14.87
C ALA A 11 23.37 -38.99 -14.46
N GLY A 12 24.19 -39.75 -13.72
CA GLY A 12 25.58 -39.39 -13.40
C GLY A 12 25.91 -39.11 -11.92
N LEU A 13 24.93 -39.10 -11.01
CA LEU A 13 25.19 -38.91 -9.58
C LEU A 13 25.35 -40.25 -8.83
N SER A 14 26.43 -40.41 -8.06
CA SER A 14 26.65 -41.58 -7.19
C SER A 14 25.79 -41.50 -5.92
N GLY A 15 25.54 -42.63 -5.25
CA GLY A 15 24.51 -42.79 -4.21
C GLY A 15 24.43 -41.66 -3.16
N LYS A 16 25.58 -41.24 -2.58
CA LYS A 16 25.59 -40.16 -1.57
C LYS A 16 25.18 -38.78 -2.11
N SER A 17 25.49 -38.49 -3.37
CA SER A 17 25.14 -37.21 -3.99
C SER A 17 23.66 -37.11 -4.37
N LYS A 18 22.99 -38.25 -4.64
CA LYS A 18 21.54 -38.26 -4.92
C LYS A 18 20.70 -37.92 -3.69
N GLU A 19 21.06 -38.48 -2.52
CA GLU A 19 20.35 -38.21 -1.27
C GLU A 19 20.45 -36.73 -0.85
N GLN A 20 21.62 -36.11 -1.04
CA GLN A 20 21.83 -34.68 -0.75
C GLN A 20 21.01 -33.77 -1.67
N VAL A 21 20.95 -34.08 -2.97
CA VAL A 21 20.17 -33.30 -3.94
C VAL A 21 18.67 -33.42 -3.67
N VAL A 22 18.17 -34.63 -3.41
CA VAL A 22 16.76 -34.85 -3.06
C VAL A 22 16.40 -34.12 -1.76
N GLY A 23 17.27 -34.18 -0.74
CA GLY A 23 17.09 -33.44 0.51
C GLY A 23 17.04 -31.92 0.31
N ALA A 24 17.93 -31.37 -0.53
CA ALA A 24 17.94 -29.94 -0.84
C ALA A 24 16.66 -29.49 -1.57
N ILE A 25 16.21 -30.24 -2.58
CA ILE A 25 14.97 -29.95 -3.32
C ILE A 25 13.75 -30.03 -2.40
N ALA A 26 13.66 -31.08 -1.58
CA ALA A 26 12.57 -31.23 -0.60
C ALA A 26 12.59 -30.09 0.43
N GLY A 27 13.78 -29.65 0.86
CA GLY A 27 13.95 -28.51 1.75
C GLY A 27 13.45 -27.20 1.13
N VAL A 28 13.83 -26.91 -0.13
CA VAL A 28 13.33 -25.73 -0.86
C VAL A 28 11.81 -25.79 -1.00
N ILE A 29 11.25 -26.92 -1.44
CA ILE A 29 9.79 -27.08 -1.58
C ILE A 29 9.07 -26.89 -0.24
N LEU A 30 9.63 -27.42 0.86
CA LEU A 30 9.03 -27.27 2.19
C LEU A 30 9.08 -25.82 2.66
N VAL A 31 10.17 -25.10 2.41
CA VAL A 31 10.30 -23.67 2.73
C VAL A 31 9.31 -22.87 1.90
N GLU A 32 9.23 -23.06 0.58
CA GLU A 32 8.26 -22.40 -0.30
C GLU A 32 6.82 -22.70 0.14
N ALA A 33 6.51 -23.95 0.49
CA ALA A 33 5.19 -24.33 0.99
C ALA A 33 4.88 -23.69 2.36
N GLN A 34 5.86 -23.60 3.26
CA GLN A 34 5.71 -22.93 4.55
C GLN A 34 5.58 -21.41 4.41
N VAL A 35 6.29 -20.80 3.48
CA VAL A 35 6.16 -19.38 3.11
C VAL A 35 4.76 -19.15 2.55
N ALA A 36 4.34 -19.92 1.54
CA ALA A 36 3.00 -19.82 0.94
C ALA A 36 1.85 -20.08 1.94
N VAL A 37 2.05 -20.95 2.94
CA VAL A 37 1.04 -21.22 3.99
C VAL A 37 1.07 -20.17 5.10
N ARG A 38 2.24 -19.62 5.47
CA ARG A 38 2.35 -18.51 6.43
C ARG A 38 1.86 -17.18 5.84
N GLU A 39 1.89 -17.03 4.52
CA GLU A 39 1.52 -15.82 3.79
C GLU A 39 0.05 -15.75 3.39
N ARG A 40 -0.81 -16.69 3.79
CA ARG A 40 -2.24 -16.32 3.90
C ARG A 40 -2.37 -15.41 5.11
N THR A 41 -2.00 -14.15 4.90
CA THR A 41 -2.28 -13.06 5.82
C THR A 41 -3.73 -13.20 6.24
N ARG A 42 -3.95 -13.39 7.54
CA ARG A 42 -5.31 -13.32 8.08
C ARG A 42 -5.89 -11.99 7.59
N ALA A 43 -7.13 -12.02 7.13
CA ALA A 43 -7.84 -10.81 6.74
C ALA A 43 -7.56 -9.72 7.78
N ALA A 44 -7.01 -8.62 7.31
CA ALA A 44 -6.55 -7.49 8.09
C ALA A 44 -7.47 -6.30 7.76
N PRO A 45 -8.70 -6.29 8.31
CA PRO A 45 -9.68 -5.28 7.93
C PRO A 45 -9.17 -3.89 8.28
N VAL A 46 -9.36 -2.96 7.36
CA VAL A 46 -8.95 -1.56 7.53
C VAL A 46 -10.07 -0.79 8.22
N ALA A 47 -9.72 -0.09 9.30
CA ALA A 47 -10.64 0.80 9.96
C ALA A 47 -10.92 2.03 9.08
N ALA A 48 -12.15 2.56 9.15
CA ALA A 48 -12.45 3.84 8.52
C ALA A 48 -11.55 4.94 9.13
N PRO A 49 -11.04 5.87 8.31
CA PRO A 49 -10.27 6.99 8.81
C PRO A 49 -11.14 7.87 9.73
N LYS A 50 -10.50 8.51 10.69
CA LYS A 50 -11.18 9.35 11.69
C LYS A 50 -10.78 10.80 11.51
N ASN A 51 -11.73 11.72 11.66
CA ASN A 51 -11.39 13.13 11.78
C ASN A 51 -10.78 13.38 13.16
N ALA A 52 -9.72 14.19 13.20
CA ALA A 52 -9.06 14.60 14.42
C ALA A 52 -8.63 16.06 14.32
N LEU A 53 -8.37 16.66 15.48
CA LEU A 53 -7.72 17.96 15.59
C LEU A 53 -6.32 17.73 16.15
N ILE A 54 -5.33 18.46 15.63
CA ILE A 54 -3.97 18.44 16.15
C ILE A 54 -3.55 19.84 16.59
N VAL A 55 -2.72 19.88 17.61
CA VAL A 55 -1.93 21.04 18.00
C VAL A 55 -0.51 20.81 17.56
N ARG A 56 0.11 21.81 16.94
CA ARG A 56 1.54 21.74 16.61
C ARG A 56 2.34 22.43 17.70
N ALA A 57 3.27 21.70 18.28
CA ALA A 57 4.30 22.24 19.15
C ALA A 57 5.67 22.11 18.49
N GLN A 58 6.59 23.00 18.82
CA GLN A 58 8.00 22.81 18.44
C GLN A 58 8.54 21.60 19.19
N ASN A 59 9.29 20.74 18.49
CA ASN A 59 9.95 19.60 19.10
C ASN A 59 11.29 20.04 19.72
N PRO A 60 11.41 20.13 21.06
CA PRO A 60 12.66 20.55 21.70
C PRO A 60 13.79 19.52 21.52
N SER A 61 13.45 18.27 21.20
CA SER A 61 14.39 17.14 21.05
C SER A 61 15.08 17.10 19.68
N GLY A 62 14.79 18.07 18.79
CA GLY A 62 15.42 18.21 17.48
C GLY A 62 14.52 17.80 16.32
N PRO A 63 15.09 17.43 15.15
CA PRO A 63 14.32 17.12 13.95
C PRO A 63 13.51 15.83 14.13
N GLY A 64 12.29 15.84 13.61
CA GLY A 64 11.33 14.74 13.73
C GLY A 64 10.01 15.21 14.32
N HIS A 65 9.01 14.36 14.21
CA HIS A 65 7.68 14.61 14.75
C HIS A 65 7.37 13.53 15.77
N ASP A 66 6.93 13.95 16.95
CA ASP A 66 6.26 13.08 17.90
C ASP A 66 4.80 13.49 17.94
N PHE A 67 3.90 12.55 18.20
CA PHE A 67 2.51 12.88 18.48
C PHE A 67 2.01 12.02 19.63
N GLU A 68 1.28 12.68 20.51
CA GLU A 68 0.56 12.05 21.60
C GLU A 68 -0.93 12.06 21.27
N LEU A 69 -1.59 10.91 21.38
CA LEU A 69 -3.04 10.84 21.26
C LEU A 69 -3.66 11.10 22.62
N VAL A 70 -4.26 12.27 22.79
CA VAL A 70 -4.97 12.62 24.01
C VAL A 70 -6.45 12.26 23.84
N ALA A 71 -6.96 11.40 24.72
CA ALA A 71 -8.38 11.06 24.74
C ALA A 71 -9.20 12.30 25.13
N SER A 72 -10.15 12.70 24.30
CA SER A 72 -11.09 13.80 24.60
C SER A 72 -12.13 13.31 25.60
N SER A 73 -11.81 13.27 26.90
CA SER A 73 -12.74 12.88 27.96
C SER A 73 -13.73 13.97 28.38
N GLY A 74 -14.03 14.94 27.50
CA GLY A 74 -15.12 15.90 27.67
C GLY A 74 -14.69 17.34 27.97
N GLU A 75 -13.43 17.58 28.31
CA GLU A 75 -12.82 18.91 28.34
C GLU A 75 -11.74 18.94 27.27
N THR A 76 -11.78 19.93 26.36
CA THR A 76 -10.67 20.17 25.45
C THR A 76 -9.46 20.54 26.31
N PRO A 77 -8.40 19.72 26.35
CA PRO A 77 -7.26 19.94 27.24
C PRO A 77 -6.38 21.14 26.82
N PHE A 78 -6.90 21.96 25.89
CA PHE A 78 -6.19 23.05 25.26
C PHE A 78 -6.83 24.36 25.70
N ASP A 79 -6.00 25.29 26.14
CA ASP A 79 -6.42 26.64 26.49
C ASP A 79 -7.13 27.33 25.33
N ALA A 80 -8.03 28.25 25.65
CA ALA A 80 -8.61 29.14 24.65
C ALA A 80 -7.47 29.90 23.93
N GLY A 81 -7.37 29.73 22.61
CA GLY A 81 -6.35 30.39 21.78
C GLY A 81 -5.28 29.47 21.20
N VAL A 82 -5.32 28.16 21.48
CA VAL A 82 -4.46 27.19 20.79
C VAL A 82 -4.93 27.01 19.34
N ASP A 83 -4.01 27.11 18.37
CA ASP A 83 -4.29 26.87 16.95
C ASP A 83 -4.48 25.36 16.71
N LEU A 84 -5.72 25.00 16.31
CA LEU A 84 -6.13 23.63 16.07
C LEU A 84 -6.21 23.40 14.57
N HIS A 85 -5.50 22.38 14.08
CA HIS A 85 -5.56 22.01 12.68
C HIS A 85 -6.38 20.73 12.47
N PRO A 86 -7.35 20.73 11.54
CA PRO A 86 -8.06 19.52 11.17
C PRO A 86 -7.16 18.57 10.39
N VAL A 87 -7.21 17.30 10.77
CA VAL A 87 -6.51 16.21 10.06
C VAL A 87 -7.39 14.98 9.97
N ILE A 88 -7.02 14.10 9.04
CA ILE A 88 -7.58 12.77 8.93
C ILE A 88 -6.56 11.78 9.52
N LEU A 89 -6.96 11.07 10.56
CA LEU A 89 -6.19 9.99 11.18
C LEU A 89 -6.44 8.68 10.42
N ILE A 90 -5.41 8.16 9.78
CA ILE A 90 -5.44 6.88 9.05
C ILE A 90 -4.74 5.81 9.88
N ASP A 91 -5.47 4.75 10.22
CA ASP A 91 -4.92 3.56 10.90
C ASP A 91 -4.14 2.69 9.91
N SER A 92 -2.86 2.48 10.17
CA SER A 92 -1.93 1.71 9.33
C SER A 92 -1.84 0.23 9.70
N GLY A 93 -2.93 -0.35 10.24
CA GLY A 93 -3.06 -1.80 10.45
C GLY A 93 -2.95 -2.24 11.90
N GLY A 94 -3.34 -1.37 12.84
CA GLY A 94 -3.26 -1.63 14.28
C GLY A 94 -1.86 -1.39 14.85
N ALA A 95 -1.73 -1.58 16.17
CA ALA A 95 -0.51 -1.30 16.96
C ALA A 95 -0.09 0.18 16.99
N GLU A 96 -1.07 1.08 17.11
CA GLU A 96 -0.85 2.52 17.34
C GLU A 96 -0.04 3.21 16.22
N ARG A 97 -0.11 2.66 15.00
CA ARG A 97 0.52 3.23 13.81
C ARG A 97 -0.47 4.08 13.05
N TYR A 98 -0.22 5.37 13.06
CA TYR A 98 -1.10 6.34 12.43
C TYR A 98 -0.37 7.19 11.40
N VAL A 99 -1.10 7.57 10.36
CA VAL A 99 -0.73 8.65 9.46
C VAL A 99 -1.68 9.81 9.72
N LEU A 100 -1.12 10.99 9.96
CA LEU A 100 -1.87 12.23 10.06
C LEU A 100 -1.91 12.88 8.68
N PHE A 101 -3.05 12.78 8.02
CA PHE A 101 -3.25 13.32 6.68
C PHE A 101 -3.91 14.70 6.76
N GLU A 102 -3.13 15.73 6.42
CA GLU A 102 -3.55 17.14 6.41
C GLU A 102 -4.33 17.41 5.10
N HIS A 103 -5.61 16.99 5.08
CA HIS A 103 -6.44 17.00 3.86
C HIS A 103 -6.59 18.40 3.27
N GLU A 104 -6.90 19.42 4.08
CA GLU A 104 -7.08 20.80 3.60
C GLU A 104 -5.80 21.38 3.00
N ALA A 105 -4.64 21.06 3.58
CA ALA A 105 -3.35 21.50 3.04
C ALA A 105 -3.08 20.90 1.65
N HIS A 106 -3.39 19.61 1.47
CA HIS A 106 -3.29 18.94 0.17
C HIS A 106 -4.25 19.55 -0.85
N GLN A 107 -5.49 19.76 -0.42
CA GLN A 107 -6.51 20.36 -1.25
C GLN A 107 -6.09 21.77 -1.70
N GLY A 108 -5.64 22.63 -0.79
CA GLY A 108 -5.17 23.98 -1.09
C GLY A 108 -4.01 24.00 -2.08
N ARG A 109 -3.00 23.15 -1.86
CA ARG A 109 -1.82 23.05 -2.74
C ARG A 109 -2.16 22.58 -4.17
N LEU A 110 -3.19 21.75 -4.31
CA LEU A 110 -3.55 21.11 -5.59
C LEU A 110 -4.68 21.83 -6.35
N GLY A 111 -5.08 23.04 -5.94
CA GLY A 111 -6.11 23.82 -6.64
C GLY A 111 -7.49 23.81 -5.99
N GLY A 112 -7.55 23.61 -4.67
CA GLY A 112 -8.77 23.75 -3.87
C GLY A 112 -9.81 22.68 -4.18
N GLN A 113 -11.09 23.05 -4.25
CA GLN A 113 -12.21 22.14 -4.47
C GLN A 113 -12.16 21.40 -5.82
N THR A 114 -11.38 21.89 -6.79
CA THR A 114 -11.20 21.20 -8.08
C THR A 114 -10.23 20.02 -7.98
N ALA A 115 -9.42 19.96 -6.92
CA ALA A 115 -8.43 18.92 -6.69
C ALA A 115 -9.02 17.57 -6.24
N CYS A 116 -10.30 17.52 -5.86
CA CYS A 116 -10.92 16.31 -5.30
C CYS A 116 -10.78 15.11 -6.24
N ALA A 117 -10.95 15.33 -7.55
CA ALA A 117 -10.83 14.30 -8.58
C ALA A 117 -9.38 13.79 -8.79
N LEU A 118 -8.37 14.50 -8.28
CA LEU A 118 -6.98 14.08 -8.35
C LEU A 118 -6.75 12.84 -7.48
N CYS A 119 -7.41 12.77 -6.32
CA CYS A 119 -7.26 11.68 -5.35
C CYS A 119 -8.47 10.75 -5.29
N HIS A 120 -9.70 11.29 -5.26
CA HIS A 120 -10.93 10.51 -5.21
C HIS A 120 -11.33 10.01 -6.59
N HIS A 121 -10.56 9.04 -7.08
CA HIS A 121 -10.67 8.50 -8.43
C HIS A 121 -11.95 7.68 -8.68
N ARG A 122 -12.69 7.34 -7.62
CA ARG A 122 -14.02 6.73 -7.68
C ARG A 122 -14.78 7.02 -6.40
N ASN A 123 -16.05 7.39 -6.52
CA ASN A 123 -16.97 7.52 -5.39
C ASN A 123 -18.03 6.42 -5.45
N VAL A 124 -18.53 6.01 -4.29
CA VAL A 124 -19.77 5.22 -4.26
C VAL A 124 -20.96 6.12 -4.64
N PRO A 125 -22.08 5.55 -5.13
CA PRO A 125 -23.24 6.35 -5.49
C PRO A 125 -23.71 7.25 -4.33
N LEU A 126 -24.06 8.50 -4.66
CA LEU A 126 -24.53 9.54 -3.74
C LEU A 126 -23.52 9.98 -2.68
N ASP A 127 -22.24 9.64 -2.87
CA ASP A 127 -21.15 10.08 -2.00
C ASP A 127 -20.20 11.03 -2.73
N LEU A 128 -19.60 11.93 -1.97
CA LEU A 128 -18.55 12.84 -2.43
C LEU A 128 -17.31 12.56 -1.61
N ALA A 129 -16.19 12.31 -2.29
CA ALA A 129 -14.92 12.03 -1.64
C ALA A 129 -14.95 10.74 -0.78
N THR A 130 -15.46 9.65 -1.37
CA THR A 130 -15.51 8.33 -0.74
C THR A 130 -14.16 7.94 -0.15
N SER A 131 -14.19 7.46 1.10
CA SER A 131 -13.00 6.99 1.79
C SER A 131 -12.38 5.80 1.08
N CYS A 132 -11.05 5.82 0.93
CA CYS A 132 -10.29 4.73 0.33
C CYS A 132 -10.56 3.38 1.02
N ALA A 133 -10.74 3.39 2.34
CA ALA A 133 -10.98 2.20 3.15
C ALA A 133 -12.32 1.50 2.80
N GLN A 134 -13.25 2.18 2.13
CA GLN A 134 -14.52 1.59 1.70
C GLN A 134 -14.35 0.59 0.55
N CYS A 135 -13.39 0.84 -0.34
CA CYS A 135 -13.07 -0.02 -1.46
C CYS A 135 -11.87 -0.94 -1.15
N HIS A 136 -10.84 -0.39 -0.51
CA HIS A 136 -9.61 -1.06 -0.10
C HIS A 136 -9.75 -1.54 1.35
N ARG A 137 -10.59 -2.56 1.55
CA ARG A 137 -11.07 -2.94 2.90
C ARG A 137 -10.11 -3.84 3.69
N ASP A 138 -9.09 -4.37 3.04
CA ASP A 138 -8.06 -5.20 3.65
C ASP A 138 -6.72 -4.51 3.51
N MET A 139 -5.89 -4.58 4.54
CA MET A 139 -4.60 -3.90 4.57
C MET A 139 -3.65 -4.44 3.49
N PHE A 140 -3.67 -5.75 3.24
CA PHE A 140 -2.69 -6.43 2.41
C PHE A 140 -3.33 -7.13 1.20
N GLU A 141 -4.51 -7.72 1.39
CA GLU A 141 -5.14 -8.55 0.38
C GLU A 141 -5.98 -7.73 -0.60
N THR A 142 -6.16 -8.28 -1.80
CA THR A 142 -7.12 -7.70 -2.75
C THR A 142 -8.55 -7.81 -2.21
N THR A 143 -9.34 -6.75 -2.42
CA THR A 143 -10.74 -6.72 -1.97
C THR A 143 -11.70 -6.58 -3.13
N ASP A 144 -12.82 -7.30 -3.03
CA ASP A 144 -13.90 -7.16 -4.01
C ASP A 144 -14.65 -5.84 -3.78
N THR A 145 -14.63 -4.91 -4.74
CA THR A 145 -15.36 -3.65 -4.60
C THR A 145 -16.84 -3.78 -4.93
N PHE A 146 -17.25 -4.88 -5.56
CA PHE A 146 -18.63 -5.16 -5.89
C PHE A 146 -19.35 -5.87 -4.73
N SER A 147 -20.59 -5.48 -4.49
CA SER A 147 -21.47 -6.16 -3.55
C SER A 147 -22.78 -6.50 -4.25
N HIS A 148 -22.97 -7.79 -4.53
CA HIS A 148 -24.18 -8.30 -5.20
C HIS A 148 -25.44 -7.92 -4.43
N ALA A 149 -25.46 -8.18 -3.12
CA ALA A 149 -26.60 -7.87 -2.26
C ALA A 149 -26.96 -6.38 -2.28
N ARG A 150 -25.96 -5.48 -2.24
CA ARG A 150 -26.22 -4.03 -2.33
C ARG A 150 -26.80 -3.63 -3.67
N HIS A 151 -26.30 -4.19 -4.78
CA HIS A 151 -26.86 -3.91 -6.11
C HIS A 151 -28.27 -4.47 -6.26
N GLU A 152 -28.51 -5.69 -5.79
CA GLU A 152 -29.84 -6.28 -5.78
C GLU A 152 -30.82 -5.41 -4.98
N THR A 153 -30.47 -4.98 -3.78
CA THR A 153 -31.30 -4.06 -2.99
C THR A 153 -31.53 -2.72 -3.70
N ALA A 154 -30.48 -2.11 -4.24
CA ALA A 154 -30.57 -0.81 -4.91
C ALA A 154 -31.41 -0.83 -6.19
N LEU A 155 -31.45 -1.96 -6.90
CA LEU A 155 -32.16 -2.11 -8.16
C LEU A 155 -33.57 -2.69 -8.01
N GLY A 156 -34.08 -2.87 -6.78
CA GLY A 156 -35.45 -3.35 -6.55
C GLY A 156 -35.59 -4.86 -6.35
N GLY A 157 -34.54 -5.53 -5.88
CA GLY A 157 -34.56 -6.95 -5.52
C GLY A 157 -34.31 -7.90 -6.70
N ARG A 158 -34.78 -9.14 -6.57
CA ARG A 158 -34.51 -10.24 -7.53
C ARG A 158 -35.01 -9.96 -8.95
N GLU A 159 -36.05 -9.17 -9.11
CA GLU A 159 -36.60 -8.81 -10.43
C GLU A 159 -35.58 -8.05 -11.29
N SER A 160 -34.58 -7.43 -10.65
CA SER A 160 -33.53 -6.67 -11.32
C SER A 160 -32.38 -7.52 -11.87
N CYS A 161 -32.38 -8.85 -11.70
CA CYS A 161 -31.27 -9.72 -12.14
C CYS A 161 -30.89 -9.52 -13.62
N ALA A 162 -31.90 -9.36 -14.48
CA ALA A 162 -31.73 -9.16 -15.93
C ALA A 162 -31.07 -7.81 -16.27
N THR A 163 -31.02 -6.87 -15.33
CA THR A 163 -30.30 -5.59 -15.50
C THR A 163 -28.82 -5.84 -15.70
N CYS A 164 -28.24 -6.80 -14.98
CA CYS A 164 -26.82 -7.13 -15.00
C CYS A 164 -26.53 -8.41 -15.80
N HIS A 165 -27.38 -9.42 -15.69
CA HIS A 165 -27.25 -10.71 -16.37
C HIS A 165 -28.21 -10.78 -17.55
N VAL A 166 -27.79 -10.21 -18.68
CA VAL A 166 -28.65 -10.04 -19.88
C VAL A 166 -28.89 -11.34 -20.64
N ASP A 167 -27.93 -12.27 -20.57
CA ASP A 167 -28.07 -13.60 -21.13
C ASP A 167 -28.63 -14.53 -20.04
N ALA A 168 -29.84 -15.03 -20.27
CA ALA A 168 -30.54 -15.90 -19.33
C ALA A 168 -29.93 -17.31 -19.27
N ASP A 169 -29.23 -17.73 -20.32
CA ASP A 169 -28.63 -19.05 -20.45
C ASP A 169 -27.16 -19.06 -19.98
N ALA A 170 -26.52 -17.89 -19.88
CA ALA A 170 -25.17 -17.76 -19.35
C ALA A 170 -25.10 -17.96 -17.82
N PRO A 171 -23.98 -18.51 -17.29
CA PRO A 171 -23.76 -18.55 -15.85
C PRO A 171 -23.78 -17.14 -15.24
N LYS A 172 -24.55 -16.95 -14.17
CA LYS A 172 -24.60 -15.69 -13.39
C LYS A 172 -23.28 -15.44 -12.66
N SER A 173 -22.32 -14.92 -13.41
CA SER A 173 -20.96 -14.65 -12.99
C SER A 173 -20.58 -13.23 -13.35
N ARG A 174 -19.52 -12.70 -12.73
CA ARG A 174 -19.01 -11.37 -13.08
C ARG A 174 -18.57 -11.29 -14.55
N ALA A 175 -17.92 -12.33 -15.06
CA ALA A 175 -17.43 -12.37 -16.43
C ALA A 175 -18.55 -12.33 -17.48
N ALA A 176 -19.75 -12.84 -17.13
CA ALA A 176 -20.92 -12.84 -18.00
C ALA A 176 -21.91 -11.70 -17.70
N ALA A 177 -21.64 -10.87 -16.69
CA ALA A 177 -22.45 -9.71 -16.38
C ALA A 177 -22.03 -8.49 -17.22
N LYS A 178 -22.90 -7.48 -17.30
CA LYS A 178 -22.53 -6.17 -17.88
C LYS A 178 -21.28 -5.60 -17.22
N ALA A 179 -20.49 -4.85 -17.99
CA ALA A 179 -19.34 -4.15 -17.47
C ALA A 179 -19.81 -3.05 -16.48
N CYS A 180 -19.03 -2.80 -15.42
CA CYS A 180 -19.41 -1.82 -14.41
C CYS A 180 -19.63 -0.42 -15.02
N ASP A 181 -18.84 -0.06 -16.04
CA ASP A 181 -18.87 1.27 -16.65
C ASP A 181 -20.01 1.45 -17.67
N ASP A 182 -20.78 0.39 -17.96
CA ASP A 182 -22.04 0.48 -18.69
C ASP A 182 -23.09 1.25 -17.88
N CYS A 183 -23.06 1.12 -16.55
CA CYS A 183 -23.99 1.77 -15.62
C CYS A 183 -23.36 2.91 -14.81
N HIS A 184 -22.07 2.78 -14.43
CA HIS A 184 -21.40 3.76 -13.57
C HIS A 184 -20.60 4.77 -14.39
N ARG A 185 -21.23 5.91 -14.71
CA ARG A 185 -20.63 7.07 -15.38
C ARG A 185 -20.67 8.32 -14.49
N PRO A 186 -19.75 9.30 -14.67
CA PRO A 186 -18.65 9.31 -15.64
C PRO A 186 -17.56 8.29 -15.29
N PRO A 187 -16.73 7.90 -16.28
CA PRO A 187 -15.55 7.10 -15.99
C PRO A 187 -14.62 7.84 -15.03
N ARG A 188 -13.66 7.11 -14.48
CA ARG A 188 -12.56 7.66 -13.69
C ARG A 188 -12.01 8.94 -14.37
N PRO A 189 -11.85 10.06 -13.64
CA PRO A 189 -11.32 11.29 -14.22
C PRO A 189 -9.92 11.08 -14.79
N ASP A 190 -9.65 11.51 -16.03
CA ASP A 190 -8.33 11.37 -16.66
C ASP A 190 -7.22 12.07 -15.86
N ALA A 191 -7.58 13.19 -15.22
CA ALA A 191 -6.70 14.01 -14.40
C ALA A 191 -6.29 13.36 -13.06
N THR A 192 -6.85 12.21 -12.70
CA THR A 192 -6.51 11.55 -11.43
C THR A 192 -5.02 11.20 -11.35
N LEU A 193 -4.40 11.48 -10.19
CA LEU A 193 -3.02 11.09 -9.87
C LEU A 193 -2.92 9.62 -9.46
N VAL A 194 -4.05 9.02 -9.07
CA VAL A 194 -4.11 7.60 -8.79
C VAL A 194 -3.83 6.86 -10.09
N ARG A 195 -2.84 5.96 -10.08
CA ARG A 195 -2.60 4.98 -11.15
C ARG A 195 -2.46 3.61 -10.50
N ALA A 196 -3.17 2.62 -11.06
CA ALA A 196 -3.06 1.25 -10.58
C ALA A 196 -1.59 0.81 -10.68
N THR A 197 -1.02 0.36 -9.57
CA THR A 197 0.33 -0.24 -9.51
C THR A 197 0.32 -1.68 -10.00
N ILE A 198 -0.86 -2.31 -10.00
CA ILE A 198 -1.08 -3.71 -10.30
C ILE A 198 -2.30 -3.81 -11.22
N GLU A 199 -2.19 -4.61 -12.28
CA GLU A 199 -3.34 -4.97 -13.10
C GLU A 199 -4.21 -5.97 -12.35
N LEU A 200 -5.42 -5.56 -11.99
CA LEU A 200 -6.39 -6.42 -11.32
C LEU A 200 -7.64 -6.60 -12.19
N PRO A 201 -8.31 -7.76 -12.10
CA PRO A 201 -9.63 -7.95 -12.68
C PRO A 201 -10.61 -6.84 -12.29
N ALA A 202 -11.56 -6.55 -13.19
CA ALA A 202 -12.57 -5.53 -12.95
C ALA A 202 -13.35 -5.77 -11.64
N GLY A 203 -13.57 -4.71 -10.88
CA GLY A 203 -14.26 -4.74 -9.59
C GLY A 203 -13.44 -5.35 -8.45
N LEU A 204 -12.12 -5.51 -8.61
CA LEU A 204 -11.20 -5.76 -7.50
C LEU A 204 -10.39 -4.49 -7.22
N ALA A 205 -10.08 -4.29 -5.96
CA ALA A 205 -9.15 -3.27 -5.49
C ALA A 205 -7.92 -3.95 -4.87
N PRO A 206 -6.72 -3.36 -5.01
CA PRO A 206 -5.55 -3.81 -4.28
C PRO A 206 -5.75 -3.61 -2.78
N GLY A 207 -4.90 -4.24 -1.97
CA GLY A 207 -4.82 -3.97 -0.54
C GLY A 207 -4.59 -2.48 -0.25
N TYR A 208 -5.02 -2.04 0.92
CA TYR A 208 -4.96 -0.63 1.33
C TYR A 208 -3.53 -0.09 1.38
N LEU A 209 -2.56 -0.89 1.80
CA LEU A 209 -1.15 -0.54 1.79
C LEU A 209 -0.68 -0.23 0.35
N ASP A 210 -0.98 -1.13 -0.58
CA ASP A 210 -0.60 -0.96 -1.99
C ASP A 210 -1.31 0.24 -2.63
N ALA A 211 -2.57 0.47 -2.27
CA ALA A 211 -3.33 1.64 -2.74
C ALA A 211 -2.71 2.96 -2.24
N MET A 212 -2.44 3.04 -0.92
CA MET A 212 -1.88 4.22 -0.28
C MET A 212 -0.46 4.49 -0.75
N HIS A 213 0.42 3.49 -0.74
CA HIS A 213 1.79 3.66 -1.22
C HIS A 213 1.83 3.87 -2.74
N GLY A 214 0.95 3.25 -3.50
CA GLY A 214 0.86 3.47 -4.95
C GLY A 214 0.51 4.91 -5.32
N LEU A 215 -0.35 5.59 -4.53
CA LEU A 215 -0.73 6.98 -4.74
C LEU A 215 0.23 7.96 -4.05
N CYS A 216 0.27 7.93 -2.72
CA CYS A 216 0.88 8.96 -1.90
C CYS A 216 2.40 9.00 -2.08
N LEU A 217 3.06 7.83 -1.98
CA LEU A 217 4.50 7.74 -2.11
C LEU A 217 4.95 8.11 -3.52
N ARG A 218 4.23 7.67 -4.56
CA ARG A 218 4.57 8.05 -5.94
C ARG A 218 4.51 9.57 -6.16
N CYS A 219 3.42 10.21 -5.72
CA CYS A 219 3.27 11.65 -5.83
C CYS A 219 4.38 12.38 -5.06
N HIS A 220 4.66 11.98 -3.82
CA HIS A 220 5.73 12.58 -3.03
C HIS A 220 7.12 12.41 -3.64
N LEU A 221 7.41 11.26 -4.25
CA LEU A 221 8.69 11.05 -4.96
C LEU A 221 8.82 11.96 -6.20
N GLN A 222 7.70 12.25 -6.88
CA GLN A 222 7.68 13.20 -7.99
C GLN A 222 7.93 14.64 -7.51
N GLU A 223 7.27 15.03 -6.41
CA GLU A 223 7.48 16.34 -5.77
C GLU A 223 8.92 16.50 -5.26
N ASP A 224 9.48 15.48 -4.61
CA ASP A 224 10.88 15.45 -4.17
C ASP A 224 11.85 15.67 -5.34
N ALA A 225 11.61 14.98 -6.46
CA ALA A 225 12.43 15.11 -7.66
C ALA A 225 12.32 16.52 -8.28
N ALA A 226 11.14 17.13 -8.23
CA ALA A 226 10.91 18.48 -8.74
C ALA A 226 11.51 19.58 -7.84
N ALA A 227 11.44 19.40 -6.52
CA ALA A 227 11.97 20.34 -5.53
C ALA A 227 13.49 20.22 -5.31
N GLY A 228 14.09 19.07 -5.66
CA GLY A 228 15.48 18.76 -5.35
C GLY A 228 15.72 18.43 -3.87
N GLU A 229 14.67 18.16 -3.11
CA GLU A 229 14.70 17.89 -1.67
C GLU A 229 14.10 16.50 -1.39
N PRO A 230 14.91 15.43 -1.19
CA PRO A 230 14.41 14.05 -1.12
C PRO A 230 13.90 13.70 0.28
N HIS A 231 12.81 14.34 0.70
CA HIS A 231 12.28 14.21 2.05
C HIS A 231 10.83 13.70 2.09
N LEU A 232 9.98 14.06 1.13
CA LEU A 232 8.56 13.72 1.14
C LEU A 232 8.30 12.22 0.96
N GLY A 233 9.16 11.51 0.22
CA GLY A 233 9.05 10.07 -0.01
C GLY A 233 9.54 9.18 1.15
N ARG A 234 10.01 9.76 2.25
CA ARG A 234 10.53 8.98 3.39
C ARG A 234 9.40 8.41 4.25
N CYS A 235 9.63 7.23 4.82
CA CYS A 235 8.66 6.57 5.69
C CYS A 235 8.20 7.48 6.85
N ALA A 236 9.13 8.17 7.51
CA ALA A 236 8.82 9.04 8.65
C ALA A 236 8.02 10.30 8.30
N THR A 237 7.97 10.69 7.02
CA THR A 237 7.15 11.83 6.58
C THR A 237 5.66 11.56 6.82
N CYS A 238 5.23 10.32 6.53
CA CYS A 238 3.85 9.88 6.77
C CYS A 238 3.70 9.17 8.12
N HIS A 239 4.63 8.27 8.45
CA HIS A 239 4.63 7.47 9.68
C HIS A 239 5.49 8.13 10.77
N ARG A 240 4.97 9.24 11.30
CA ARG A 240 5.68 10.12 12.24
C ARG A 240 6.09 9.44 13.55
N ASN A 241 5.37 8.39 13.98
CA ASN A 241 5.71 7.63 15.19
C ASN A 241 6.87 6.63 15.01
N ARG A 242 7.52 6.58 13.85
CA ARG A 242 8.75 5.80 13.68
C ARG A 242 9.95 6.61 14.19
N PHE A 243 10.18 6.52 15.50
CA PHE A 243 11.41 7.00 16.15
C PHE A 243 12.70 6.38 15.59
N ASP A 244 12.58 5.29 14.81
CA ASP A 244 13.72 4.51 14.31
C ASP A 244 14.34 5.02 13.01
N ASP A 245 13.94 6.18 12.46
CA ASP A 245 14.52 6.66 11.19
C ASP A 245 16.03 6.95 11.32
N LYS A 246 16.53 7.35 12.49
CA LYS A 246 17.98 7.44 12.74
C LYS A 246 18.64 6.06 12.74
N ASP A 247 18.05 5.06 13.39
CA ASP A 247 18.63 3.72 13.49
C ASP A 247 18.48 2.90 12.20
N GLU A 248 17.43 3.13 11.41
CA GLU A 248 17.23 2.62 10.05
C GLU A 248 18.24 3.28 9.10
N LEU A 249 18.42 4.62 9.16
CA LEU A 249 19.41 5.34 8.35
C LEU A 249 20.84 4.94 8.72
N ILE A 250 21.15 4.77 10.01
CA ILE A 250 22.43 4.25 10.52
C ILE A 250 22.65 2.80 10.07
N ARG A 251 21.62 1.95 10.12
CA ARG A 251 21.70 0.56 9.60
C ARG A 251 21.94 0.53 8.10
N ARG A 252 21.28 1.40 7.31
CA ARG A 252 21.47 1.51 5.85
C ARG A 252 22.84 2.07 5.47
N THR A 253 23.32 3.10 6.14
CA THR A 253 24.68 3.62 5.90
C THR A 253 25.75 2.61 6.30
N ARG A 254 25.57 1.85 7.40
CA ARG A 254 26.50 0.77 7.78
C ARG A 254 26.46 -0.43 6.84
N SER A 255 25.32 -0.76 6.25
CA SER A 255 25.20 -1.86 5.28
C SER A 255 25.78 -1.50 3.92
N VAL A 256 25.61 -0.25 3.45
CA VAL A 256 26.29 0.26 2.25
C VAL A 256 27.82 0.34 2.46
N ALA A 257 28.28 0.80 3.62
CA ALA A 257 29.70 0.83 3.96
C ALA A 257 30.33 -0.59 4.04
N ARG A 258 29.56 -1.61 4.47
CA ARG A 258 30.01 -3.01 4.44
C ARG A 258 29.98 -3.63 3.04
N ALA A 259 28.98 -3.31 2.22
CA ALA A 259 28.87 -3.82 0.85
C ALA A 259 29.94 -3.22 -0.09
N GLY A 260 30.41 -1.99 0.17
CA GLY A 260 31.52 -1.38 -0.55
C GLY A 260 32.92 -1.79 -0.07
N GLY A 261 33.03 -2.59 1.00
CA GLY A 261 34.29 -2.94 1.65
C GLY A 261 34.90 -4.29 1.27
N SER A 262 34.25 -5.08 0.42
CA SER A 262 34.75 -6.40 0.01
C SER A 262 35.14 -6.43 -1.47
N GLY A 263 36.40 -6.12 -1.75
CA GLY A 263 37.09 -6.65 -2.94
C GLY A 263 37.36 -5.66 -4.07
N GLY A 264 38.26 -4.70 -3.84
CA GLY A 264 39.16 -4.27 -4.91
C GLY A 264 40.39 -5.20 -4.91
N PRO A 265 40.68 -5.98 -5.96
CA PRO A 265 41.99 -6.58 -6.14
C PRO A 265 43.03 -5.48 -6.38
N GLY A 266 44.24 -5.70 -5.86
CA GLY A 266 45.28 -4.70 -5.71
C GLY A 266 45.73 -4.02 -7.00
N LEU A 267 46.00 -2.72 -6.87
CA LEU A 267 46.90 -2.01 -7.76
C LEU A 267 48.32 -2.54 -7.51
N GLU A 268 48.81 -3.38 -8.41
CA GLU A 268 50.23 -3.64 -8.58
C GLU A 268 50.96 -2.32 -8.90
N GLU A 269 52.02 -2.07 -8.14
CA GLU A 269 52.99 -1.01 -8.36
C GLU A 269 53.63 -1.14 -9.76
N ALA A 270 53.25 -0.26 -10.69
CA ALA A 270 54.03 -0.01 -11.89
C ALA A 270 55.31 0.77 -11.52
N LYS A 271 56.35 0.01 -11.19
CA LYS A 271 57.72 0.50 -11.00
C LYS A 271 58.38 0.64 -12.38
N GLY A 272 58.69 1.88 -12.77
CA GLY A 272 59.78 2.16 -13.71
C GLY A 272 59.37 2.79 -15.05
N MET A 273 59.50 4.11 -15.14
CA MET A 273 60.21 4.76 -16.24
C MET A 273 60.71 6.13 -15.76
N ASN A 274 62.01 6.36 -15.87
CA ASN A 274 62.68 7.65 -15.66
C ASN A 274 63.34 8.05 -17.00
N PRO A 275 63.78 9.31 -17.16
CA PRO A 275 63.38 10.27 -18.19
C PRO A 275 63.76 9.92 -19.64
#